data_AF-A0AAN0IYG9-F1
#
_entry.id   AF-A0AAN0IYG9-F1
#
_cell.length_a   1.000
_cell.length_b   1.000
_cell.length_c   1.000
_cell.angle_alpha   90.00
_cell.angle_beta   90.00
_cell.angle_gamma   90.00
#
_symmetry.space_group_name_H-M   'P 1'
#
loop_
_entity.id
_entity.type
_entity.pdbx_description
1 polymer ?
#
loop_
_entity_poly.entity_id
_entity_poly.type
_entity_poly.pdbx_seq_one_letter_code
_entity_poly.pdbx_strand_id
1 'polypeptide(L)'
;MNEDYDVNVTLNGKPSVLGIIRLTRNNVEIQSGGGGGGGGRDGLQLIIRLSRIKSIQIHQPIFSANYIDIEYTSDNGENAKAIVVFNRGGATEFAKAFFRATEGVVTDDTGHQTVSGAEERDVITNEKKTN
;
A
#
# COMPACT_ATOMS: atom_id res chain seq x y z
N MET A 1 -11.97 -4.03 -9.80
CA MET A 1 -11.06 -5.03 -9.21
C MET A 1 -11.21 -4.86 -7.71
N ASN A 2 -11.89 -5.77 -7.03
CA ASN A 2 -11.96 -5.81 -5.57
C ASN A 2 -11.33 -7.14 -5.17
N GLU A 3 -10.05 -7.11 -4.82
CA GLU A 3 -9.34 -8.27 -4.28
C GLU A 3 -9.12 -8.06 -2.79
N ASP A 4 -9.52 -9.06 -2.01
CA ASP A 4 -9.45 -9.07 -0.56
C ASP A 4 -8.26 -9.94 -0.16
N TYR A 5 -7.37 -9.38 0.64
CA TYR A 5 -6.17 -10.08 1.11
C TYR A 5 -6.19 -10.21 2.62
N ASP A 6 -5.92 -11.42 3.11
CA ASP A 6 -5.76 -11.71 4.54
C ASP A 6 -4.41 -11.19 5.03
N VAL A 7 -4.45 -10.28 6.01
CA VAL A 7 -3.29 -9.51 6.45
C VAL A 7 -3.21 -9.35 7.97
N ASN A 8 -2.00 -9.17 8.46
CA ASN A 8 -1.74 -8.56 9.77
C ASN A 8 -1.36 -7.09 9.56
N VAL A 9 -2.03 -6.17 10.25
CA VAL A 9 -1.79 -4.73 10.10
C VAL A 9 -1.32 -4.11 11.40
N THR A 10 -0.21 -3.39 11.32
CA THR A 10 0.37 -2.58 12.41
C THR A 10 0.20 -1.11 12.04
N LEU A 11 -0.50 -0.33 12.87
CA LEU A 11 -0.68 1.11 12.65
C LEU A 11 0.19 1.91 13.61
N ASN A 12 1.06 2.79 13.11
CA ASN A 12 1.89 3.69 13.91
C ASN A 12 2.60 2.98 15.09
N GLY A 13 3.10 1.75 14.87
CA GLY A 13 3.78 0.95 15.90
C GLY A 13 2.88 0.31 16.96
N LYS A 14 1.56 0.40 16.84
CA LYS A 14 0.60 -0.33 17.69
C LYS A 14 0.63 -1.84 17.40
N PRO A 15 0.18 -2.70 18.33
CA PRO A 15 0.10 -4.13 18.11
C PRO A 15 -0.61 -4.49 16.81
N SER A 16 -0.09 -5.49 16.10
CA SER A 16 -0.68 -5.94 14.84
C SER A 16 -2.04 -6.57 15.07
N VAL A 17 -2.99 -6.29 14.17
CA VAL A 17 -4.33 -6.88 14.18
C VAL A 17 -4.58 -7.67 12.89
N LEU A 18 -5.25 -8.81 13.03
CA LEU A 18 -5.69 -9.60 11.88
C LEU A 18 -6.84 -8.89 11.17
N GLY A 19 -6.78 -8.86 9.85
CA GLY A 19 -7.79 -8.20 9.03
C GLY A 19 -7.71 -8.52 7.56
N ILE A 20 -8.54 -7.81 6.82
CA ILE A 20 -8.59 -7.82 5.37
C ILE A 20 -8.13 -6.45 4.88
N ILE A 21 -7.25 -6.44 3.87
CA ILE A 21 -6.99 -5.26 3.06
C ILE A 21 -7.65 -5.42 1.70
N ARG A 22 -8.26 -4.35 1.22
CA ARG A 22 -8.89 -4.24 -0.08
C ARG A 22 -8.43 -2.96 -0.77
N LEU A 23 -8.11 -3.08 -2.05
CA LEU A 23 -7.97 -1.91 -2.92
C LEU A 23 -9.30 -1.63 -3.61
N THR A 24 -9.79 -0.41 -3.49
CA THR A 24 -10.96 0.10 -4.23
C THR A 24 -10.52 1.13 -5.25
N ARG A 25 -11.46 1.69 -6.03
CA ARG A 25 -11.15 2.69 -7.06
C ARG A 25 -10.36 3.89 -6.52
N ASN A 26 -10.68 4.33 -5.29
CA ASN A 26 -10.14 5.58 -4.72
C ASN A 26 -9.51 5.40 -3.34
N ASN A 27 -9.60 4.22 -2.74
CA ASN A 27 -9.15 3.99 -1.37
C ASN A 27 -8.44 2.64 -1.22
N VAL A 28 -7.50 2.59 -0.29
CA VAL A 28 -7.13 1.35 0.41
C VAL A 28 -8.00 1.23 1.65
N GLU A 29 -8.70 0.13 1.79
CA GLU A 29 -9.56 -0.17 2.93
C GLU A 29 -8.94 -1.32 3.73
N ILE A 30 -8.81 -1.14 5.04
CA ILE A 30 -8.32 -2.15 5.97
C ILE A 30 -9.40 -2.37 7.02
N GLN A 31 -9.85 -3.61 7.16
CA GLN A 31 -10.86 -4.01 8.13
C GLN A 31 -10.31 -5.14 8.99
N SER A 32 -10.10 -4.91 10.28
CA SER A 32 -9.76 -5.99 11.21
C SER A 32 -10.98 -6.88 11.47
N GLY A 33 -10.76 -8.19 11.44
CA GLY A 33 -11.78 -9.19 11.76
C GLY A 33 -11.90 -9.30 13.27
N GLY A 34 -12.92 -8.70 13.86
CA GLY A 34 -13.32 -8.99 15.23
C GLY A 34 -13.77 -10.45 15.32
N GLY A 35 -12.90 -11.32 15.82
CA GLY A 35 -13.26 -12.70 16.15
C GLY A 35 -14.45 -12.71 17.10
N GLY A 36 -15.47 -13.49 16.76
CA GLY A 36 -16.70 -13.62 17.53
C GLY A 36 -16.43 -14.08 18.97
N GLY A 37 -16.81 -13.23 19.91
CA GLY A 37 -16.81 -13.48 21.35
C GLY A 37 -17.28 -12.20 22.02
N GLY A 38 -18.35 -12.26 22.81
CA GLY A 38 -19.15 -11.08 23.20
C GLY A 38 -18.35 -9.95 23.85
N GLY A 39 -18.70 -8.71 23.47
CA GLY A 39 -18.32 -7.48 24.17
C GLY A 39 -17.34 -6.61 23.38
N GLY A 40 -17.86 -5.55 22.73
CA GLY A 40 -17.06 -4.48 22.14
C GLY A 40 -16.64 -4.71 20.68
N ARG A 41 -17.47 -4.27 19.73
CA ARG A 41 -17.12 -4.24 18.31
C ARG A 41 -16.18 -3.07 17.99
N ASP A 42 -14.98 -3.06 18.56
CA ASP A 42 -13.91 -2.16 18.14
C ASP A 42 -13.11 -2.81 17.00
N GLY A 43 -13.81 -3.18 15.94
CA GLY A 43 -13.15 -3.57 14.69
C GLY A 43 -12.49 -2.32 14.12
N LEU A 44 -11.16 -2.32 14.01
CA LEU A 44 -10.42 -1.31 13.26
C LEU A 44 -10.94 -1.30 11.82
N GLN A 45 -11.58 -0.21 11.41
CA GLN A 45 -11.84 0.11 10.01
C GLN A 45 -11.00 1.34 9.66
N LEU A 46 -10.01 1.17 8.80
CA LEU A 46 -9.16 2.25 8.30
C LEU A 46 -9.39 2.39 6.79
N ILE A 47 -9.75 3.59 6.36
CA ILE A 47 -9.93 3.94 4.96
C ILE A 47 -8.90 5.01 4.61
N ILE A 48 -7.96 4.66 3.73
CA ILE A 48 -6.89 5.56 3.28
C ILE A 48 -7.20 5.95 1.84
N ARG A 49 -7.48 7.24 1.60
CA ARG A 49 -7.66 7.75 0.24
C ARG A 49 -6.35 7.64 -0.53
N LEU A 50 -6.40 7.16 -1.77
CA LEU A 50 -5.21 7.02 -2.63
C LEU A 50 -4.47 8.35 -2.77
N SER A 51 -5.19 9.47 -2.89
CA SER A 51 -4.60 10.81 -2.99
C SER A 51 -3.83 11.30 -1.76
N ARG A 52 -3.94 10.60 -0.63
CA ARG A 52 -3.21 10.91 0.61
C ARG A 52 -2.07 9.96 0.90
N ILE A 53 -1.91 8.91 0.11
CA ILE A 53 -0.79 7.99 0.21
C ILE A 53 0.42 8.68 -0.40
N LYS A 54 1.47 8.80 0.39
CA LYS A 54 2.74 9.44 0.01
C LYS A 54 3.68 8.43 -0.62
N SER A 55 3.74 7.23 -0.06
CA SER A 55 4.62 6.17 -0.53
C SER A 55 4.05 4.80 -0.18
N ILE A 56 4.35 3.82 -1.03
CA ILE A 56 4.16 2.41 -0.77
C ILE A 56 5.49 1.71 -1.04
N GLN A 57 5.99 0.95 -0.06
CA GLN A 57 7.22 0.18 -0.19
C GLN A 57 6.93 -1.30 0.04
N ILE A 58 7.32 -2.13 -0.92
CA ILE A 58 7.17 -3.59 -0.82
C ILE A 58 8.46 -4.15 -0.25
N HIS A 59 8.35 -4.93 0.82
CA HIS A 59 9.45 -5.65 1.40
C HIS A 59 9.24 -7.15 1.18
N GLN A 60 10.09 -7.73 0.34
CA GLN A 60 10.12 -9.16 0.03
C GLN A 60 11.36 -9.79 0.66
N PRO A 61 11.27 -10.26 1.91
CA PRO A 61 12.37 -11.02 2.49
C PRO A 61 12.54 -12.36 1.76
N ILE A 62 13.79 -12.73 1.47
CA ILE A 62 14.16 -13.94 0.70
C ILE A 62 13.62 -15.24 1.34
N PHE A 63 13.23 -15.21 2.63
CA PHE A 63 12.79 -16.36 3.41
C PHE A 63 11.55 -16.12 4.31
N SER A 64 10.79 -15.02 4.18
CA SER A 64 9.66 -14.77 5.08
C SER A 64 8.47 -14.04 4.44
N ALA A 65 7.51 -13.59 5.26
CA ALA A 65 6.26 -12.99 4.81
C ALA A 65 6.51 -11.68 4.06
N ASN A 66 5.86 -11.54 2.89
CA ASN A 66 5.87 -10.29 2.16
C ASN A 66 5.05 -9.25 2.93
N TYR A 67 5.61 -8.06 3.14
CA TYR A 67 4.90 -6.96 3.77
C TYR A 67 5.03 -5.67 2.96
N ILE A 68 4.10 -4.77 3.19
CA ILE A 68 4.04 -3.46 2.56
C ILE A 68 4.00 -2.39 3.64
N ASP A 69 4.84 -1.38 3.48
CA ASP A 69 4.79 -0.15 4.25
C ASP A 69 4.00 0.90 3.45
N ILE A 70 2.96 1.45 4.06
CA ILE A 70 2.12 2.52 3.48
C ILE A 70 2.30 3.77 4.34
N GLU A 71 2.88 4.81 3.76
CA GLU A 71 2.97 6.13 4.40
C GLU A 71 1.89 7.04 3.81
N TYR A 72 1.14 7.72 4.68
CA TYR A 72 0.01 8.55 4.27
C TYR A 72 -0.20 9.75 5.19
N THR A 73 -0.91 10.75 4.70
CA THR A 73 -1.45 11.83 5.54
C THR A 73 -2.80 11.41 6.10
N SER A 74 -2.96 11.37 7.42
CA SER A 74 -4.22 11.06 8.10
C SER A 74 -5.28 12.15 7.87
N ASP A 75 -6.53 11.90 8.27
CA ASP A 75 -7.59 12.91 8.24
C ASP A 75 -7.27 14.18 9.02
N ASN A 76 -6.45 14.07 10.06
CA ASN A 76 -6.03 15.20 10.90
C ASN A 76 -4.81 15.95 10.31
N GLY A 77 -4.33 15.56 9.13
CA GLY A 77 -3.15 16.18 8.50
C GLY A 77 -1.81 15.66 9.01
N GLU A 78 -1.81 14.66 9.90
CA GLU A 78 -0.60 14.08 10.47
C GLU A 78 0.01 13.00 9.57
N ASN A 79 1.33 12.80 9.66
CA ASN A 79 1.99 11.67 9.03
C ASN A 79 1.63 10.38 9.77
N ALA A 80 1.15 9.39 9.03
CA ALA A 80 0.82 8.08 9.55
C ALA A 80 1.46 6.97 8.70
N LYS A 81 1.71 5.83 9.33
CA LYS A 81 2.29 4.65 8.69
C LYS A 81 1.48 3.41 9.04
N ALA A 82 1.17 2.61 8.03
CA ALA A 82 0.60 1.28 8.17
C ALA A 82 1.60 0.25 7.62
N ILE A 83 1.90 -0.78 8.41
CA ILE A 83 2.66 -1.94 7.97
C ILE A 83 1.67 -3.08 7.78
N VAL A 84 1.60 -3.62 6.57
CA VAL A 84 0.64 -4.64 6.15
C VAL A 84 1.39 -5.89 5.76
N VAL A 85 1.30 -6.93 6.59
CA VAL A 85 1.94 -8.23 6.37
C VAL A 85 0.92 -9.18 5.73
N PHE A 86 1.24 -9.72 4.55
CA PHE A 86 0.34 -10.60 3.80
C PHE A 86 0.52 -12.05 4.25
N ASN A 87 -0.53 -12.63 4.83
CA ASN A 87 -0.44 -13.94 5.48
C ASN A 87 -0.39 -15.11 4.49
N ARG A 88 -0.94 -14.93 3.28
CA ARG A 88 -1.08 -15.98 2.25
C ARG A 88 -0.42 -15.62 0.92
N GLY A 89 0.50 -14.65 0.91
CA GLY A 89 0.99 -14.03 -0.32
C GLY A 89 0.02 -12.95 -0.83
N GLY A 90 0.30 -12.40 -2.03
CA GLY A 90 -0.53 -11.35 -2.62
C GLY A 90 -0.01 -9.92 -2.47
N ALA A 91 1.10 -9.71 -1.76
CA ALA A 91 1.66 -8.37 -1.58
C ALA A 91 2.10 -7.73 -2.91
N THR A 92 2.72 -8.51 -3.80
CA THR A 92 3.17 -8.04 -5.10
C THR A 92 1.99 -7.71 -6.01
N GLU A 93 0.96 -8.56 -6.02
CA GLU A 93 -0.29 -8.39 -6.76
C GLU A 93 -1.04 -7.14 -6.28
N PHE A 94 -1.18 -6.99 -4.96
CA PHE A 94 -1.77 -5.82 -4.35
C PHE A 94 -1.03 -4.54 -4.72
N ALA A 95 0.30 -4.53 -4.64
CA ALA A 95 1.09 -3.36 -5.01
C ALA A 95 0.98 -3.03 -6.50
N LYS A 96 1.02 -4.03 -7.39
CA LYS A 96 0.78 -3.83 -8.83
C LYS A 96 -0.60 -3.23 -9.08
N ALA A 97 -1.63 -3.73 -8.40
CA ALA A 97 -2.99 -3.18 -8.50
C ALA A 97 -3.06 -1.74 -7.97
N PHE A 98 -2.37 -1.45 -6.87
CA PHE A 98 -2.27 -0.10 -6.32
C PHE A 98 -1.64 0.87 -7.32
N PHE A 99 -0.47 0.53 -7.87
CA PHE A 99 0.21 1.38 -8.86
C PHE A 99 -0.68 1.60 -10.08
N ARG A 100 -1.35 0.56 -10.59
CA ARG A 100 -2.34 0.71 -11.68
C ARG A 100 -3.47 1.68 -11.33
N ALA A 101 -3.98 1.62 -10.10
CA ALA A 101 -5.07 2.48 -9.64
C ALA A 101 -4.64 3.93 -9.40
N THR A 102 -3.37 4.17 -9.02
CA THR A 102 -2.83 5.51 -8.78
C THR A 102 -2.22 6.16 -10.02
N GLU A 103 -1.74 5.37 -10.98
CA GLU A 103 -0.99 5.89 -12.12
C GLU A 103 -1.84 6.19 -13.35
N GLY A 104 -2.92 5.45 -13.63
CA GLY A 104 -3.56 5.58 -14.95
C GLY A 104 -2.58 5.36 -16.13
N VAL A 105 -1.54 4.54 -15.93
CA VAL A 105 -0.46 4.29 -16.89
C VAL A 105 -0.62 2.90 -17.53
N VAL A 106 -0.68 2.89 -18.86
CA VAL A 106 -0.74 1.68 -19.68
C VAL A 106 0.60 0.95 -19.58
N THR A 107 0.56 -0.32 -19.19
CA THR A 107 1.70 -1.23 -19.37
C THR A 107 1.58 -1.82 -20.76
N ASP A 108 2.57 -1.62 -21.63
CA ASP A 108 2.62 -2.39 -22.89
C ASP A 108 3.14 -3.82 -22.63
N ASP A 109 2.98 -4.70 -23.62
CA ASP A 109 3.31 -6.13 -23.54
C ASP A 109 4.83 -6.40 -23.41
N THR A 110 5.67 -5.36 -23.38
CA THR A 110 7.14 -5.46 -23.22
C THR A 110 7.64 -5.03 -21.84
N GLY A 111 6.76 -4.52 -20.98
CA GLY A 111 7.11 -4.16 -19.59
C GLY A 111 7.74 -2.78 -19.43
N HIS A 112 7.66 -1.90 -20.45
CA HIS A 112 8.06 -0.50 -20.33
C HIS A 112 6.95 0.35 -19.68
N GLN A 113 7.33 1.24 -18.75
CA GLN A 113 6.43 2.18 -18.06
C GLN A 113 6.64 3.59 -18.61
N THR A 114 5.57 4.25 -19.09
CA THR A 114 5.61 5.67 -19.48
C THR A 114 4.49 6.44 -18.78
N VAL A 115 4.85 7.47 -18.02
CA VAL A 115 3.89 8.31 -17.27
C VAL A 115 3.34 9.40 -18.19
N SER A 116 2.02 9.44 -18.41
CA SER A 116 1.36 10.60 -19.01
C SER A 116 0.72 11.42 -17.90
N GLY A 117 1.34 12.55 -17.55
CA GLY A 117 0.73 13.54 -16.66
C GLY A 117 1.60 14.10 -15.53
N ALA A 118 2.85 13.65 -15.38
CA ALA A 118 3.81 14.39 -14.55
C ALA A 118 4.40 15.51 -15.40
N GLU A 119 4.13 16.77 -15.03
CA GLU A 119 5.02 17.87 -15.43
C GLU A 119 6.45 17.42 -15.19
N GLU A 120 7.24 17.51 -16.25
CA GLU A 120 8.66 17.22 -16.35
C GLU A 120 9.39 17.83 -15.14
N ARG A 121 9.64 17.02 -14.11
CA ARG A 121 10.65 17.34 -13.10
C ARG A 121 11.91 16.62 -13.54
N ASP A 122 12.78 17.38 -14.19
CA ASP A 122 14.15 17.01 -14.53
C ASP A 122 14.77 16.15 -13.43
N VAL A 123 14.94 14.87 -13.74
CA VAL A 123 15.80 14.00 -12.94
C VAL A 123 17.22 14.37 -13.31
N ILE A 124 17.88 15.20 -12.49
CA ILE A 124 19.30 15.46 -12.59
C ILE A 124 20.04 14.14 -12.32
N THR A 125 20.44 13.44 -13.37
CA THR A 125 21.44 12.38 -13.28
C THR A 125 22.80 13.04 -13.05
N ASN A 126 23.32 12.94 -11.84
CA ASN A 126 24.74 13.18 -11.58
C ASN A 126 25.56 12.08 -12.25
N GLU A 127 25.84 12.22 -13.55
CA GLU A 127 26.89 11.46 -14.18
C GLU A 127 28.24 11.96 -13.65
N LYS A 128 28.87 11.06 -12.91
CA LYS A 128 30.19 11.16 -12.31
C LYS A 128 31.22 11.58 -13.39
N LYS A 129 31.83 12.75 -13.23
CA LYS A 129 33.05 13.13 -13.95
C LYS A 129 34.10 12.03 -13.77
N THR A 130 34.59 11.50 -14.87
CA THR A 130 35.89 10.83 -14.93
C THR A 130 36.73 11.61 -15.93
N ASN A 131 37.95 11.96 -15.49
CA ASN A 131 38.95 12.82 -16.13
C ASN A 131 39.22 12.52 -17.60
#